data_AF-A0A943S8I2-F1
#
_entry.id   AF-A0A943S8I2-F1
#
_cell.length_a   1.000
_cell.length_b   1.000
_cell.length_c   1.000
_cell.angle_alpha   90.00
_cell.angle_beta   90.00
_cell.angle_gamma   90.00
#
_symmetry.space_group_name_H-M   'P 1'
#
loop_
_entity.id
_entity.type
_entity.pdbx_description
1 polymer ?
#
loop_
_entity_poly.entity_id
_entity_poly.type
_entity_poly.pdbx_seq_one_letter_code
_entity_poly.pdbx_strand_id
1 'polypeptide(L)'
;MIRMDEEMVINPVLMLAISRMRENDTPETREKMLKAMLEAKFLVPCLIQMKPGTETETKRDTTNTVVNFNMLKTTDGQMYFLAFTDMDSLKKWQDNPNQNGMVMRFEDIADLVLRAGDKSAGFVLNPKTTSLAFQSAAIADIMKNRKPEHPEGAVQAITPEAAADILKED
;
A
#
# COMPACT_ATOMS: atom_id res chain seq x y z
N MET A 1 21.15 -1.84 -9.38
CA MET A 1 20.36 -2.60 -8.40
C MET A 1 20.05 -1.65 -7.27
N ILE A 2 18.84 -1.09 -7.23
CA ILE A 2 18.40 -0.42 -6.01
C ILE A 2 18.07 -1.56 -5.05
N ARG A 3 19.04 -1.89 -4.19
CA ARG A 3 18.72 -2.50 -2.91
C ARG A 3 17.90 -1.43 -2.22
N MET A 4 16.58 -1.52 -2.30
CA MET A 4 15.71 -0.71 -1.46
C MET A 4 16.14 -1.05 -0.06
N ASP A 5 16.82 -0.10 0.57
CA ASP A 5 17.32 -0.17 1.92
C ASP A 5 16.31 -0.92 2.76
N GLU A 6 16.78 -1.97 3.43
CA GLU A 6 16.09 -2.64 4.52
C GLU A 6 15.93 -1.64 5.69
N GLU A 7 15.34 -0.46 5.44
CA GLU A 7 14.71 0.34 6.46
C GLU A 7 13.79 -0.64 7.17
N MET A 8 14.14 -0.97 8.41
CA MET A 8 13.33 -1.82 9.26
C MET A 8 11.99 -1.12 9.46
N VAL A 9 11.06 -1.35 8.54
CA VAL A 9 9.68 -0.89 8.69
C VAL A 9 9.15 -1.65 9.88
N ILE A 10 8.94 -0.94 10.99
CA ILE A 10 8.38 -1.46 12.22
C ILE A 10 7.45 -0.38 12.75
N ASN A 11 6.19 -0.74 13.05
CA ASN A 11 5.19 0.21 13.54
C ASN A 11 4.82 -0.08 15.00
N PRO A 12 5.70 0.27 15.97
CA PRO A 12 5.46 -0.04 17.38
C PRO A 12 4.29 0.77 17.94
N VAL A 13 4.10 2.01 17.47
CA VAL A 13 3.00 2.89 17.90
C VAL A 13 1.64 2.32 17.52
N LEU A 14 1.51 1.82 16.28
CA LEU A 14 0.28 1.18 15.82
C LEU A 14 -0.03 -0.09 16.60
N MET A 15 0.97 -0.95 16.83
CA MET A 15 0.78 -2.17 17.63
C MET A 15 0.32 -1.84 19.05
N LEU A 16 0.93 -0.83 19.68
CA LEU A 16 0.55 -0.38 21.01
C LEU A 16 -0.86 0.24 21.02
N ALA A 17 -1.25 0.98 19.98
CA ALA A 17 -2.58 1.54 19.86
C ALA A 17 -3.66 0.47 19.62
N ILE A 18 -3.37 -0.56 18.81
CA ILE A 18 -4.25 -1.72 18.61
C ILE A 18 -4.44 -2.47 19.93
N SER A 19 -3.36 -2.71 20.70
CA SER A 19 -3.45 -3.34 22.02
C SER A 19 -4.32 -2.52 22.97
N ARG A 20 -4.09 -1.20 23.06
CA ARG A 20 -4.89 -0.31 23.90
C ARG A 20 -6.36 -0.25 23.50
N MET A 21 -6.67 -0.25 22.20
CA MET A 21 -8.04 -0.30 21.70
C MET A 21 -8.71 -1.62 22.06
N ARG A 22 -7.99 -2.76 21.96
CA ARG A 22 -8.50 -4.08 22.38
C ARG A 22 -8.74 -4.17 23.88
N GLU A 23 -7.85 -3.59 24.69
CA GLU A 23 -7.98 -3.57 26.16
C GLU A 23 -9.08 -2.61 26.63
N ASN A 24 -9.18 -1.43 26.01
CA ASN A 24 -10.11 -0.39 26.40
C ASN A 24 -10.67 0.31 25.16
N ASP A 25 -11.81 -0.19 24.68
CA ASP A 25 -12.48 0.28 23.47
C ASP A 25 -13.24 1.59 23.73
N THR A 26 -12.52 2.71 23.68
CA THR A 26 -13.03 4.07 23.92
C THR A 26 -12.79 4.94 22.70
N PRO A 27 -13.52 6.06 22.55
CA PRO A 27 -13.29 7.01 21.46
C PRO A 27 -11.82 7.46 21.38
N GLU A 28 -11.19 7.67 22.53
CA GLU A 28 -9.80 8.15 22.62
C GLU A 28 -8.77 7.09 22.15
N THR A 29 -8.98 5.80 22.48
CA THR A 29 -8.07 4.74 22.02
C THR A 29 -8.26 4.44 20.54
N ARG A 30 -9.50 4.51 20.03
CA ARG A 30 -9.82 4.40 18.60
C ARG A 30 -9.19 5.54 17.79
N GLU A 31 -9.27 6.78 18.27
CA GLU A 31 -8.64 7.92 17.62
C GLU A 31 -7.11 7.78 17.58
N LYS A 32 -6.48 7.37 18.69
CA LYS A 32 -5.04 7.11 18.73
C LYS A 32 -4.62 5.99 17.77
N MET A 33 -5.44 4.94 17.65
CA MET A 33 -5.20 3.83 16.72
C MET A 33 -5.32 4.27 15.27
N LEU A 34 -6.35 5.05 14.92
CA LEU A 34 -6.50 5.67 13.60
C LEU A 34 -5.32 6.58 13.27
N LYS A 35 -4.92 7.47 14.18
CA LYS A 35 -3.78 8.37 13.96
C LYS A 35 -2.48 7.60 13.75
N ALA A 36 -2.20 6.63 14.61
CA ALA A 36 -1.03 5.76 14.47
C ALA A 36 -1.04 4.97 13.15
N MET A 37 -2.22 4.55 12.68
CA MET A 37 -2.37 3.86 11.39
C MET A 37 -2.09 4.78 10.20
N LEU A 38 -2.52 6.04 10.28
CA LEU A 38 -2.29 7.04 9.23
C LEU A 38 -0.82 7.45 9.13
N GLU A 39 -0.11 7.51 10.26
CA GLU A 39 1.33 7.80 10.30
C GLU A 39 2.20 6.56 10.05
N ALA A 40 1.62 5.36 10.13
CA ALA A 40 2.32 4.10 9.93
C ALA A 40 2.69 3.86 8.46
N LYS A 41 3.81 3.15 8.28
CA LYS A 41 4.27 2.66 6.98
C LYS A 41 4.05 1.15 6.93
N PHE A 42 3.35 0.67 5.94
CA PHE A 42 3.06 -0.75 5.76
C PHE A 42 3.90 -1.33 4.64
N LEU A 43 4.25 -2.60 4.78
CA LEU A 43 4.88 -3.39 3.74
C LEU A 43 3.79 -4.15 2.98
N VAL A 44 3.67 -3.88 1.69
CA VAL A 44 2.74 -4.58 0.81
C VAL A 44 3.53 -5.55 -0.06
N PRO A 45 3.24 -6.86 -0.04
CA PRO A 45 3.90 -7.83 -0.91
C PRO A 45 3.54 -7.54 -2.37
N CYS A 46 4.56 -7.30 -3.18
CA CYS A 46 4.41 -7.13 -4.62
C CYS A 46 5.43 -7.97 -5.39
N LEU A 47 5.00 -8.45 -6.54
CA LEU A 47 5.82 -9.14 -7.51
C LEU A 47 6.15 -8.16 -8.61
N ILE A 48 7.43 -7.80 -8.68
CA ILE A 48 7.97 -6.93 -9.71
C ILE A 48 8.43 -7.84 -10.85
N GLN A 49 7.66 -7.90 -11.93
CA GLN A 49 8.04 -8.64 -13.13
C GLN A 49 8.55 -7.68 -14.20
N MET A 50 9.78 -7.90 -14.63
CA MET A 50 10.31 -7.31 -15.85
C MET A 50 9.77 -8.13 -17.03
N LYS A 51 9.15 -7.50 -18.02
CA LYS A 51 8.72 -8.22 -19.22
C LYS A 51 9.96 -8.81 -19.92
N PRO A 52 10.01 -10.13 -20.22
CA PRO A 52 11.07 -10.68 -21.04
C PRO A 52 10.90 -10.14 -22.47
N GLY A 53 11.85 -9.36 -22.97
CA GLY A 53 11.82 -8.92 -24.38
C GLY A 53 12.39 -7.55 -24.75
N THR A 54 13.08 -6.81 -23.88
CA THR A 54 13.83 -5.61 -24.32
C THR A 54 15.32 -5.79 -24.05
N GLU A 55 15.89 -6.76 -24.77
CA GLU A 55 17.32 -6.91 -24.97
C GLU A 55 17.76 -5.98 -26.10
N THR A 56 17.54 -4.68 -25.92
CA THR A 56 18.15 -3.64 -26.75
C THR A 56 18.65 -2.56 -25.82
N GLU A 57 19.96 -2.66 -25.59
CA GLU A 57 20.93 -1.62 -25.29
C GLU A 57 20.38 -0.20 -25.00
N THR A 58 20.89 0.35 -23.90
CA THR A 58 20.99 1.81 -23.67
C THR A 58 19.70 2.59 -23.51
N LYS A 59 18.85 2.18 -22.56
CA LYS A 59 18.26 3.08 -21.55
C LYS A 59 17.49 2.22 -20.55
N ARG A 60 17.79 2.39 -19.26
CA ARG A 60 16.98 1.81 -18.19
C ARG A 60 15.68 2.61 -18.11
N ASP A 61 14.78 2.40 -19.06
CA ASP A 61 13.43 2.94 -19.00
C ASP A 61 12.70 2.24 -17.86
N THR A 62 12.39 2.99 -16.80
CA THR A 62 11.58 2.58 -15.65
C THR A 62 10.15 2.14 -16.04
N THR A 63 9.77 2.29 -17.30
CA THR A 63 8.45 2.02 -17.89
C THR A 63 8.15 0.54 -18.15
N ASN A 64 9.14 -0.37 -18.17
CA ASN A 64 8.91 -1.77 -18.57
C ASN A 64 8.72 -2.76 -17.41
N THR A 65 8.32 -2.26 -16.24
CA THR A 65 8.16 -3.03 -15.00
C THR A 65 6.69 -3.16 -14.62
N VAL A 66 6.16 -4.38 -14.55
CA VAL A 66 4.80 -4.64 -14.09
C VAL A 66 4.86 -5.01 -12.61
N VAL A 67 4.16 -4.24 -11.78
CA VAL A 67 4.03 -4.51 -10.34
C VAL A 67 2.69 -5.20 -10.09
N ASN A 68 2.74 -6.46 -9.70
CA ASN A 68 1.56 -7.22 -9.30
C ASN A 68 1.48 -7.27 -7.77
N PHE A 69 0.43 -6.69 -7.20
CA PHE A 69 0.18 -6.78 -5.77
C PHE A 69 -0.44 -8.11 -5.40
N ASN A 70 0.08 -8.75 -4.35
CA ASN A 70 -0.52 -9.98 -3.85
C ASN A 70 -1.78 -9.64 -3.06
N MET A 71 -2.90 -10.22 -3.48
CA MET A 71 -4.19 -10.13 -2.78
C MET A 71 -4.55 -11.49 -2.19
N LEU A 72 -5.14 -11.47 -1.00
CA LEU A 72 -5.69 -12.63 -0.32
C LEU A 72 -7.14 -12.82 -0.74
N LYS A 73 -7.47 -13.99 -1.30
CA LYS A 73 -8.86 -14.38 -1.53
C LYS A 73 -9.41 -15.08 -0.28
N THR A 74 -10.49 -14.58 0.29
CA THR A 74 -11.22 -15.23 1.39
C THR A 74 -12.13 -16.34 0.88
N THR A 75 -12.63 -17.18 1.78
CA THR A 75 -13.58 -18.25 1.47
C THR A 75 -14.87 -17.72 0.83
N ASP A 76 -15.30 -16.51 1.23
CA ASP A 76 -16.43 -15.78 0.65
C ASP A 76 -16.17 -15.25 -0.77
N GLY A 77 -14.99 -15.50 -1.34
CA GLY A 77 -14.61 -15.06 -2.68
C GLY A 77 -14.14 -13.61 -2.76
N GLN A 78 -14.14 -12.87 -1.65
CA GLN A 78 -13.68 -11.50 -1.57
C GLN A 78 -12.14 -11.43 -1.60
N MET A 79 -11.60 -10.41 -2.24
CA MET A 79 -10.15 -10.19 -2.29
C MET A 79 -9.75 -9.05 -1.35
N TYR A 80 -8.69 -9.24 -0.58
CA TYR A 80 -8.13 -8.25 0.33
C TYR A 80 -6.66 -8.01 0.01
N PHE A 81 -6.23 -6.76 -0.04
CA PHE A 81 -4.80 -6.44 -0.12
C PHE A 81 -4.09 -6.89 1.16
N LEU A 82 -2.86 -7.36 1.02
CA LEU A 82 -2.03 -7.73 2.15
C LEU A 82 -1.18 -6.55 2.56
N ALA A 83 -1.12 -6.27 3.86
CA ALA A 83 -0.23 -5.26 4.41
C ALA A 83 0.41 -5.79 5.69
N PHE A 84 1.67 -5.44 5.91
CA PHE A 84 2.44 -5.90 7.05
C PHE A 84 2.99 -4.71 7.81
N THR A 85 2.95 -4.79 9.14
CA THR A 85 3.53 -3.75 10.00
C THR A 85 5.04 -3.87 10.12
N ASP A 86 5.59 -5.02 9.72
CA ASP A 86 6.99 -5.38 9.89
C ASP A 86 7.46 -6.41 8.88
N MET A 87 8.78 -6.41 8.65
CA MET A 87 9.43 -7.30 7.70
C MET A 87 9.36 -8.78 8.13
N ASP A 88 9.34 -9.07 9.43
CA ASP A 88 9.22 -10.43 9.94
C ASP A 88 7.87 -11.05 9.56
N SER A 89 6.79 -10.28 9.70
CA SER A 89 5.45 -10.68 9.30
C SER A 89 5.34 -10.88 7.78
N LEU A 90 6.01 -10.04 6.97
CA LEU A 90 6.09 -10.23 5.52
C LEU A 90 6.84 -11.53 5.17
N LYS A 91 8.00 -11.79 5.79
CA LYS A 91 8.77 -13.04 5.58
C LYS A 91 8.00 -14.28 6.01
N LYS A 92 7.26 -14.21 7.12
CA LYS A 92 6.39 -15.30 7.60
C LYS A 92 5.20 -15.57 6.69
N TRP A 93 4.77 -14.59 5.89
CA TRP A 93 3.64 -14.78 4.98
C TRP A 93 3.99 -15.79 3.88
N GLN A 94 5.09 -15.56 3.17
CA GLN A 94 5.54 -16.38 2.05
C GLN A 94 7.05 -16.56 2.12
N ASP A 95 7.49 -17.82 2.11
CA ASP A 95 8.89 -18.24 2.03
C ASP A 95 9.40 -18.15 0.58
N ASN A 96 9.18 -17.00 -0.06
CA ASN A 96 9.54 -16.81 -1.48
C ASN A 96 10.68 -15.78 -1.61
N PRO A 97 11.87 -16.17 -2.12
CA PRO A 97 13.02 -15.28 -2.21
C PRO A 97 12.87 -14.14 -3.23
N ASN A 98 11.93 -14.25 -4.17
CA ASN A 98 11.66 -13.23 -5.19
C ASN A 98 10.51 -12.27 -4.82
N GLN A 99 10.08 -12.28 -3.56
CA GLN A 99 9.02 -11.40 -3.12
C GLN A 99 9.57 -10.05 -2.67
N ASN A 100 9.17 -9.00 -3.37
CA ASN A 100 9.48 -7.64 -2.98
C ASN A 100 8.40 -7.13 -2.02
N GLY A 101 8.81 -6.35 -1.02
CA GLY A 101 7.90 -5.58 -0.18
C GLY A 101 8.00 -4.13 -0.59
N MET A 102 6.87 -3.52 -0.96
CA MET A 102 6.80 -2.09 -1.20
C MET A 102 6.31 -1.39 0.06
N VAL A 103 7.05 -0.37 0.50
CA VAL A 103 6.65 0.48 1.63
C VAL A 103 5.58 1.45 1.15
N MET A 104 4.39 1.38 1.72
CA MET A 104 3.23 2.20 1.40
C MET A 104 2.60 2.75 2.67
N ARG A 105 2.00 3.94 2.63
CA ARG A 105 1.21 4.44 3.75
C ARG A 105 -0.22 3.92 3.64
N PHE A 106 -1.00 4.11 4.71
CA PHE A 106 -2.43 3.78 4.69
C PHE A 106 -3.15 4.42 3.49
N GLU A 107 -2.85 5.68 3.18
CA GLU A 107 -3.51 6.43 2.10
C GLU A 107 -3.26 5.82 0.72
N ASP A 108 -2.03 5.37 0.47
CA ASP A 108 -1.65 4.75 -0.79
C ASP A 108 -2.39 3.41 -0.97
N ILE A 109 -2.49 2.61 0.10
CA ILE A 109 -3.22 1.33 0.10
C ILE A 109 -4.72 1.56 -0.02
N ALA A 110 -5.24 2.58 0.69
CA ALA A 110 -6.64 2.96 0.65
C ALA A 110 -7.04 3.37 -0.76
N ASP A 111 -6.23 4.19 -1.44
CA ASP A 111 -6.47 4.57 -2.83
C ASP A 111 -6.47 3.34 -3.76
N LEU A 112 -5.57 2.37 -3.56
CA LEU A 112 -5.58 1.11 -4.32
C LEU A 112 -6.86 0.28 -4.10
N VAL A 113 -7.32 0.17 -2.85
CA VAL A 113 -8.57 -0.53 -2.50
C VAL A 113 -9.77 0.17 -3.13
N LEU A 114 -9.85 1.50 -3.01
CA LEU A 114 -10.95 2.29 -3.54
C LEU A 114 -10.99 2.26 -5.08
N ARG A 115 -9.82 2.29 -5.74
CA ARG A 115 -9.71 2.12 -7.20
C ARG A 115 -10.08 0.71 -7.66
N ALA A 116 -9.78 -0.31 -6.87
CA ALA A 116 -10.17 -1.67 -7.17
C ALA A 116 -11.70 -1.86 -7.11
N GLY A 117 -12.41 -1.02 -6.35
CA GLY A 117 -13.87 -1.07 -6.23
C GLY A 117 -14.33 -2.46 -5.80
N ASP A 118 -15.28 -3.05 -6.51
CA ASP A 118 -15.79 -4.40 -6.21
C ASP A 118 -14.74 -5.53 -6.34
N LYS A 119 -13.59 -5.27 -6.96
CA LYS A 119 -12.50 -6.26 -7.03
C LYS A 119 -11.77 -6.41 -5.71
N SER A 120 -11.84 -5.43 -4.80
CA SER A 120 -11.21 -5.50 -3.49
C SER A 120 -12.21 -5.13 -2.39
N ALA A 121 -12.40 -6.05 -1.46
CA ALA A 121 -13.22 -5.81 -0.28
C ALA A 121 -12.47 -5.02 0.81
N GLY A 122 -11.17 -4.77 0.67
CA GLY A 122 -10.38 -4.13 1.70
C GLY A 122 -8.90 -4.49 1.70
N PHE A 123 -8.23 -4.28 2.84
CA PHE A 123 -6.90 -4.80 3.10
C PHE A 123 -6.82 -5.47 4.47
N VAL A 124 -5.87 -6.38 4.65
CA VAL A 124 -5.62 -7.10 5.89
C VAL A 124 -4.20 -6.86 6.36
N LEU A 125 -4.08 -6.41 7.62
CA LEU A 125 -2.83 -6.30 8.34
C LEU A 125 -2.47 -7.63 8.98
N ASN A 126 -1.25 -8.08 8.75
CA ASN A 126 -0.63 -9.18 9.49
C ASN A 126 -1.54 -10.41 9.63
N PRO A 127 -2.02 -11.02 8.53
CA PRO A 127 -3.01 -12.10 8.57
C PRO A 127 -2.60 -13.31 9.42
N LYS A 128 -1.29 -13.54 9.64
CA LYS A 128 -0.77 -14.66 10.45
C LYS A 128 -0.49 -14.33 11.92
N THR A 129 -0.44 -13.06 12.32
CA THR A 129 -0.10 -12.68 13.71
C THR A 129 -1.28 -11.98 14.38
N THR A 130 -1.49 -10.69 14.13
CA THR A 130 -2.55 -9.90 14.77
C THR A 130 -3.88 -9.97 14.00
N SER A 131 -3.82 -10.30 12.70
CA SER A 131 -4.92 -10.36 11.72
C SER A 131 -5.98 -9.28 11.92
N LEU A 132 -5.80 -8.15 11.24
CA LEU A 132 -6.73 -7.03 11.30
C LEU A 132 -7.16 -6.64 9.88
N ALA A 133 -8.42 -6.87 9.53
CA ALA A 133 -8.96 -6.53 8.21
C ALA A 133 -9.71 -5.19 8.26
N PHE A 134 -9.44 -4.34 7.28
CA PHE A 134 -10.15 -3.09 7.04
C PHE A 134 -10.95 -3.22 5.76
N GLN A 135 -12.26 -3.07 5.86
CA GLN A 135 -13.15 -3.12 4.71
C GLN A 135 -13.08 -1.83 3.90
N SER A 136 -13.29 -1.93 2.59
CA SER A 136 -13.33 -0.79 1.66
C SER A 136 -14.31 0.30 2.12
N ALA A 137 -15.46 -0.07 2.69
CA ALA A 137 -16.42 0.87 3.27
C ALA A 137 -15.85 1.69 4.45
N ALA A 138 -15.15 1.03 5.37
CA ALA A 138 -14.53 1.71 6.51
C ALA A 138 -13.36 2.61 6.04
N ILE A 139 -12.58 2.14 5.08
CA ILE A 139 -11.49 2.91 4.47
C ILE A 139 -12.05 4.16 3.77
N ALA A 140 -13.14 4.02 3.02
CA ALA A 140 -13.81 5.14 2.37
C ALA A 140 -14.30 6.18 3.37
N ASP A 141 -14.87 5.75 4.50
CA ASP A 141 -15.32 6.65 5.57
C ASP A 141 -14.15 7.41 6.20
N ILE A 142 -13.05 6.72 6.51
CA ILE A 142 -11.82 7.33 7.05
C ILE A 142 -11.24 8.35 6.07
N MET A 143 -11.16 8.01 4.78
CA MET A 143 -10.65 8.91 3.74
C MET A 143 -11.57 10.12 3.53
N LYS A 144 -12.88 9.96 3.69
CA LYS A 144 -13.89 11.03 3.53
C LYS A 144 -13.98 11.95 4.75
N ASN A 145 -13.85 11.41 5.96
CA ASN A 145 -13.89 12.16 7.21
C ASN A 145 -12.54 12.80 7.57
N ARG A 146 -11.48 12.47 6.84
CA ARG A 146 -10.22 13.21 6.91
C ARG A 146 -10.44 14.62 6.35
N LYS A 147 -10.33 15.64 7.19
CA LYS A 147 -10.05 16.99 6.67
C LYS A 147 -8.69 16.91 5.95
N PRO A 148 -8.59 17.37 4.69
CA PRO A 148 -7.33 17.35 3.96
C PRO A 148 -6.39 18.37 4.61
N GLU A 149 -5.58 17.93 5.57
CA GLU A 149 -4.50 18.73 6.15
C GLU A 149 -3.13 18.44 5.52
N HIS A 150 -3.14 17.93 4.28
CA HIS A 150 -2.00 18.15 3.39
C HIS A 150 -2.45 18.34 1.93
N PRO A 151 -2.03 19.46 1.28
CA PRO A 151 -2.21 19.65 -0.14
C PRO A 151 -1.37 18.65 -0.92
N GLU A 152 -1.88 18.28 -2.10
CA GLU A 152 -1.19 17.67 -3.23
C GLU A 152 0.34 17.54 -3.09
N GLY A 153 0.77 16.32 -2.78
CA GLY A 153 2.13 15.85 -3.00
C GLY A 153 2.22 15.11 -4.33
N ALA A 154 2.27 15.87 -5.43
CA ALA A 154 2.88 15.55 -6.72
C ALA A 154 2.90 14.06 -7.16
N VAL A 155 1.78 13.58 -7.73
CA VAL A 155 1.89 12.86 -9.01
C VAL A 155 1.48 13.86 -10.06
N GLN A 156 2.47 14.50 -10.67
CA GLN A 156 2.23 15.29 -11.87
C GLN A 156 1.91 14.28 -12.98
N ALA A 157 0.62 13.95 -13.11
CA ALA A 157 0.11 13.34 -14.31
C ALA A 157 0.33 14.38 -15.42
N ILE A 158 1.40 14.20 -16.19
CA ILE A 158 1.50 14.84 -17.49
C ILE A 158 0.28 14.36 -18.29
N THR A 159 -0.72 15.23 -18.43
CA THR A 159 -1.78 15.01 -19.39
C THR A 159 -1.15 14.98 -20.78
N PRO A 160 -1.58 14.06 -21.66
CA PRO A 160 -1.06 13.97 -23.02
C PRO A 160 -1.31 15.26 -23.84
N GLU A 161 -2.09 16.20 -23.32
CA GLU A 161 -2.36 17.51 -23.92
C GLU A 161 -1.14 18.46 -23.84
N ALA A 162 -0.22 18.28 -22.90
CA ALA A 162 1.01 19.08 -22.82
C ALA A 162 2.13 18.62 -23.79
N ALA A 163 1.95 17.50 -24.50
CA ALA A 163 2.92 16.98 -25.47
C ALA A 163 2.73 17.54 -26.89
N ALA A 164 1.61 18.23 -27.16
CA ALA A 164 1.28 18.71 -28.51
C ALA A 164 1.82 20.11 -28.85
N ASP A 165 2.34 20.85 -27.87
CA ASP A 165 2.79 22.26 -28.03
C ASP A 165 4.32 22.42 -28.18
N ILE A 166 5.07 21.33 -28.37
CA ILE A 166 6.54 21.36 -28.50
C ILE A 166 7.01 21.01 -29.93
N LEU A 167 6.10 20.94 -30.89
CA LEU A 167 6.40 20.58 -32.29
C LEU A 167 5.85 21.56 -33.34
N LYS A 168 5.52 22.80 -32.94
CA LYS A 168 5.32 23.89 -33.90
C LYS A 168 5.96 25.17 -33.38
N GLU A 169 6.57 25.90 -34.32
CA GLU A 169 7.34 27.15 -34.21
C GLU A 169 8.83 26.90 -33.88
N ASP A 170 9.79 27.07 -34.79
CA ASP A 170 9.83 27.69 -36.13
C ASP A 170 10.90 26.97 -36.99
#